data_AF-A0A8K2A4B4-F1
#
_entry.id   AF-A0A8K2A4B4-F1
#
_cell.length_a   1.000
_cell.length_b   1.000
_cell.length_c   1.000
_cell.angle_alpha   90.00
_cell.angle_beta   90.00
_cell.angle_gamma   90.00
#
_symmetry.space_group_name_H-M   'P 1'
#
loop_
_entity.id
_entity.type
_entity.pdbx_description
1 polymer ?
#
loop_
_entity_poly.entity_id
_entity_poly.type
_entity_poly.pdbx_seq_one_letter_code
_entity_poly.pdbx_strand_id
1 'polypeptide(L)'
;MMFHRLVVDPLEQLKLIDVLQRLGVSYHFEHEIRSILENIYNTHHSGDHVCKKQSLYATALESRLLRQHGYKVPQETFKSFTNENGDFKECLCNNTEEVLALYEASFLLIEGESILEEARHFATKHLNDYVEKSKDQNLCAMVNHALELPLHWRMIRLEARWFIDVYAWWWKSTGLGELSFARDRVVESFLWTVGATFEPQFGYKRRMVTRLYALITTIDNVYDVNGTLDELELFTDVERWDINAMEQLPHYMQLCFLTLYNSISEIAFNILKEKGFNSVRYLKREAKWYCKRYTPSLLEYLGNAWITITGPNILVHSYFLVTNPITKEALELLEEYDPDIIRWIALIVRLTYDLGTSTVCKPFFPNL
;
A
#
# COMPACT_ATOMS: atom_id res chain seq x y z
N MET A 1 2.58 30.81 -0.27
CA MET A 1 1.78 32.06 -0.07
C MET A 1 0.44 32.09 -0.85
N MET A 2 0.05 31.02 -1.57
CA MET A 2 -1.19 30.98 -2.37
C MET A 2 -2.45 30.51 -1.59
N PHE A 3 -2.28 29.83 -0.45
CA PHE A 3 -3.41 29.23 0.30
C PHE A 3 -4.26 30.23 1.09
N HIS A 4 -3.71 31.36 1.55
CA HIS A 4 -4.43 32.25 2.47
C HIS A 4 -5.41 33.23 1.81
N ARG A 5 -5.53 33.28 0.47
CA ARG A 5 -6.29 34.35 -0.20
C ARG A 5 -7.31 33.95 -1.26
N LEU A 6 -7.52 32.67 -1.59
CA LEU A 6 -8.31 32.33 -2.78
C LEU A 6 -9.52 31.40 -2.62
N VAL A 7 -9.80 30.80 -1.45
CA VAL A 7 -11.01 29.97 -1.32
C VAL A 7 -11.66 30.17 0.05
N VAL A 8 -12.80 30.85 0.08
CA VAL A 8 -13.60 31.14 1.28
C VAL A 8 -14.61 30.01 1.58
N ASP A 9 -14.91 29.16 0.59
CA ASP A 9 -15.88 28.08 0.73
C ASP A 9 -15.21 26.73 1.11
N PRO A 10 -15.63 26.07 2.22
CA PRO A 10 -15.04 24.81 2.66
C PRO A 10 -15.12 23.69 1.60
N LEU A 11 -16.19 23.62 0.82
CA LEU A 11 -16.34 22.58 -0.20
C LEU A 11 -15.32 22.74 -1.34
N GLU A 12 -15.09 23.96 -1.79
CA GLU A 12 -14.07 24.24 -2.81
C GLU A 12 -12.64 23.96 -2.31
N GLN A 13 -12.38 24.17 -1.01
CA GLN A 13 -11.11 23.77 -0.40
C GLN A 13 -10.93 22.24 -0.40
N LEU A 14 -11.97 21.49 -0.02
CA LEU A 14 -11.95 20.02 -0.06
C LEU A 14 -11.75 19.48 -1.48
N LYS A 15 -12.43 20.06 -2.48
CA LYS A 15 -12.23 19.70 -3.90
C LYS A 15 -10.80 19.94 -4.35
N LEU A 16 -10.19 21.07 -3.96
CA LEU A 16 -8.80 21.36 -4.29
C LEU A 16 -7.86 20.33 -3.67
N ILE A 17 -8.07 19.97 -2.39
CA ILE A 17 -7.27 18.93 -1.71
C ILE A 17 -7.39 17.60 -2.47
N ASP A 18 -8.60 17.19 -2.86
CA ASP A 18 -8.83 15.96 -3.60
C ASP A 18 -8.11 15.96 -4.96
N VAL A 19 -8.16 17.07 -5.69
CA VAL A 19 -7.43 17.24 -6.95
C VAL A 19 -5.91 17.14 -6.71
N LEU A 20 -5.37 17.80 -5.68
CA LEU A 20 -3.93 17.74 -5.38
C LEU A 20 -3.47 16.32 -5.01
N GLN A 21 -4.30 15.56 -4.27
CA GLN A 21 -4.04 14.15 -3.96
C GLN A 21 -4.07 13.28 -5.22
N ARG A 22 -5.11 13.44 -6.07
CA ARG A 22 -5.24 12.71 -7.34
C ARG A 22 -4.13 13.02 -8.34
N LEU A 23 -3.61 14.25 -8.34
CA LEU A 23 -2.46 14.67 -9.16
C LEU A 23 -1.11 14.21 -8.59
N GLY A 24 -1.07 13.64 -7.38
CA GLY A 24 0.16 13.17 -6.75
C GLY A 24 1.15 14.28 -6.39
N VAL A 25 0.63 15.48 -6.07
CA VAL A 25 1.43 16.66 -5.67
C VAL A 25 1.08 17.17 -4.28
N SER A 26 0.16 16.51 -3.56
CA SER A 26 -0.28 16.88 -2.21
C SER A 26 0.86 16.96 -1.18
N TYR A 27 1.94 16.18 -1.34
CA TYR A 27 3.09 16.17 -0.43
C TYR A 27 3.82 17.53 -0.35
N HIS A 28 3.65 18.41 -1.34
CA HIS A 28 4.18 19.78 -1.29
C HIS A 28 3.39 20.72 -0.38
N PHE A 29 2.19 20.30 0.04
CA PHE A 29 1.20 21.14 0.72
C PHE A 29 0.67 20.50 2.00
N GLU A 30 1.42 19.56 2.59
CA GLU A 30 0.95 18.79 3.76
C GLU A 30 0.53 19.67 4.93
N HIS A 31 1.27 20.74 5.20
CA HIS A 31 0.97 21.67 6.28
C HIS A 31 -0.31 22.46 6.00
N GLU A 32 -0.48 22.97 4.78
CA GLU A 32 -1.68 23.70 4.39
C GLU A 32 -2.92 22.80 4.34
N ILE A 33 -2.80 21.58 3.81
CA ILE A 33 -3.88 20.59 3.81
C ILE A 33 -4.31 20.29 5.24
N ARG A 34 -3.36 20.02 6.14
CA ARG A 34 -3.65 19.75 7.56
C ARG A 34 -4.36 20.91 8.22
N SER A 35 -3.87 22.14 8.03
CA SER A 35 -4.48 23.35 8.60
C SER A 35 -5.91 23.56 8.11
N ILE A 36 -6.18 23.31 6.82
CA ILE A 36 -7.53 23.41 6.24
C ILE A 36 -8.46 22.36 6.87
N LEU A 37 -8.04 21.10 6.88
CA LEU A 37 -8.86 20.00 7.42
C LEU A 37 -9.13 20.18 8.92
N GLU A 38 -8.15 20.64 9.69
CA GLU A 38 -8.32 20.96 11.11
C GLU A 38 -9.36 22.07 11.34
N ASN A 39 -9.30 23.14 10.53
CA ASN A 39 -10.28 24.21 10.61
C ASN A 39 -11.70 23.71 10.27
N ILE A 40 -11.84 22.92 9.21
CA ILE A 40 -13.13 22.32 8.81
C ILE A 40 -13.66 21.44 9.95
N TYR A 41 -12.83 20.53 10.47
CA TYR A 41 -13.18 19.62 11.56
C TYR A 41 -13.67 20.36 12.81
N ASN A 42 -12.93 21.38 13.24
CA ASN A 42 -13.27 22.17 14.43
C ASN A 42 -14.54 23.01 14.27
N THR A 43 -14.81 23.52 13.06
CA THR A 43 -16.05 24.26 12.76
C THR A 43 -17.27 23.36 12.92
N HIS A 44 -17.18 22.08 12.55
CA HIS A 44 -18.27 21.11 12.72
C HIS A 44 -18.49 20.69 14.18
N HIS A 45 -17.44 20.67 15.02
CA HIS A 45 -17.53 20.26 16.43
C HIS A 45 -17.97 21.37 17.39
N SER A 46 -17.84 22.64 16.99
CA SER A 46 -18.14 23.80 17.84
C SER A 46 -19.62 24.17 17.90
N GLY A 47 -20.50 23.42 17.22
CA GLY A 47 -21.96 23.59 17.31
C GLY A 47 -22.48 24.86 16.66
N ASP A 48 -21.65 25.59 15.90
CA ASP A 48 -22.11 26.67 15.03
C ASP A 48 -22.84 26.02 13.85
N HIS A 49 -24.13 25.79 14.08
CA HIS A 49 -25.05 25.01 13.25
C HIS A 49 -25.33 25.72 11.91
N VAL A 50 -24.30 25.92 11.10
CA VAL A 50 -24.49 25.99 9.65
C VAL A 50 -24.56 24.54 9.15
N CYS A 51 -25.60 23.82 9.60
CA CYS A 51 -26.19 22.76 8.80
C CYS A 51 -26.83 23.44 7.59
N LYS A 52 -25.99 23.97 6.68
CA LYS A 52 -26.37 23.98 5.28
C LYS A 52 -26.67 22.53 4.97
N LYS A 53 -27.81 22.26 4.33
CA LYS A 53 -28.07 20.98 3.66
C LYS A 53 -26.82 20.66 2.82
N GLN A 54 -25.86 19.95 3.39
CA GLN A 54 -24.68 19.55 2.66
C GLN A 54 -25.20 18.48 1.68
N SER A 55 -24.89 18.69 0.40
CA SER A 55 -25.16 17.66 -0.60
C SER A 55 -24.47 16.37 -0.19
N LEU A 56 -24.99 15.22 -0.63
CA LEU A 56 -24.35 13.92 -0.37
C LEU A 56 -22.87 13.95 -0.81
N TYR A 57 -22.59 14.63 -1.92
CA TYR A 57 -21.22 14.87 -2.41
C TYR A 57 -20.33 15.56 -1.36
N ALA A 58 -20.80 16.67 -0.77
CA ALA A 58 -20.01 17.42 0.21
C ALA A 58 -19.74 16.59 1.45
N THR A 59 -20.76 15.93 2.00
CA THR A 59 -20.61 15.08 3.19
C THR A 59 -19.71 13.87 2.91
N ALA A 60 -19.84 13.23 1.75
CA ALA A 60 -18.99 12.10 1.39
C ALA A 60 -17.53 12.51 1.17
N LEU A 61 -17.29 13.62 0.45
CA LEU A 61 -15.95 14.14 0.20
C LEU A 61 -15.26 14.56 1.51
N GLU A 62 -15.97 15.30 2.36
CA GLU A 62 -15.47 15.74 3.66
C GLU A 62 -15.15 14.55 4.56
N SER A 63 -16.09 13.61 4.71
CA SER A 63 -15.90 12.39 5.50
C SER A 63 -14.69 11.59 5.03
N ARG A 64 -14.54 11.40 3.70
CA ARG A 64 -13.39 10.72 3.12
C ARG A 64 -12.08 11.43 3.46
N LEU A 65 -11.97 12.72 3.19
CA LEU A 65 -10.73 13.48 3.40
C LEU A 65 -10.38 13.58 4.89
N LEU A 66 -11.34 13.82 5.77
CA LEU A 66 -11.11 13.85 7.21
C LEU A 66 -10.65 12.49 7.74
N ARG A 67 -11.33 11.39 7.37
CA ARG A 67 -10.94 10.04 7.79
C ARG A 67 -9.56 9.63 7.25
N GLN A 68 -9.24 9.96 5.99
CA GLN A 68 -7.93 9.72 5.39
C GLN A 68 -6.78 10.42 6.16
N HIS A 69 -7.06 11.56 6.79
CA HIS A 69 -6.10 12.31 7.60
C HIS A 69 -6.20 12.02 9.10
N GLY A 70 -6.93 10.97 9.50
CA GLY A 70 -6.98 10.48 10.88
C GLY A 70 -7.98 11.19 11.80
N TYR A 71 -8.85 12.05 11.26
CA TYR A 71 -9.93 12.66 12.04
C TYR A 71 -11.08 11.68 12.27
N LYS A 72 -11.67 11.70 13.47
CA LYS A 72 -12.82 10.86 13.80
C LYS A 72 -14.11 11.48 13.25
N VAL A 73 -14.66 10.89 12.19
CA VAL A 73 -15.94 11.28 11.61
C VAL A 73 -16.93 10.13 11.78
N PRO A 74 -18.06 10.31 12.50
CA PRO A 74 -19.02 9.23 12.72
C PRO A 74 -19.82 8.88 11.45
N GLN A 75 -20.16 7.60 11.26
CA GLN A 75 -21.03 7.16 10.16
C GLN A 75 -22.43 7.81 10.20
N GLU A 76 -22.84 8.27 11.38
CA GLU A 76 -24.09 8.99 11.67
C GLU A 76 -24.29 10.23 10.79
N THR A 77 -23.20 10.81 10.29
CA THR A 77 -23.22 11.89 9.30
C THR A 77 -24.05 11.53 8.07
N PHE A 78 -24.12 10.24 7.73
CA PHE A 78 -24.89 9.74 6.58
C PHE A 78 -26.36 9.41 6.90
N LYS A 79 -26.80 9.40 8.17
CA LYS A 79 -28.20 9.07 8.55
C LYS A 79 -29.24 9.99 7.91
N SER A 80 -28.87 11.23 7.58
CA SER A 80 -29.78 12.15 6.91
C SER A 80 -30.16 11.71 5.49
N PHE A 81 -29.35 10.84 4.87
CA PHE A 81 -29.52 10.29 3.53
C PHE A 81 -30.22 8.92 3.51
N THR A 82 -30.49 8.33 4.68
CA THR A 82 -31.18 7.03 4.81
C THR A 82 -32.68 7.21 5.08
N ASN A 83 -33.46 6.17 4.75
CA ASN A 83 -34.88 6.05 5.08
C ASN A 83 -35.06 5.47 6.51
N GLU A 84 -36.31 5.28 6.94
CA GLU A 84 -36.62 4.71 8.26
C GLU A 84 -36.19 3.24 8.42
N ASN A 85 -36.01 2.53 7.30
CA ASN A 85 -35.55 1.14 7.28
C ASN A 85 -34.01 1.03 7.36
N GLY A 86 -33.30 2.15 7.20
CA GLY A 86 -31.84 2.21 7.16
C GLY A 86 -31.22 2.21 5.76
N ASP A 87 -32.02 2.07 4.70
CA ASP A 87 -31.54 2.07 3.31
C ASP A 87 -31.31 3.50 2.81
N PHE A 88 -30.35 3.68 1.88
CA PHE A 88 -30.17 4.98 1.23
C PHE A 88 -31.37 5.34 0.36
N LYS A 89 -31.76 6.62 0.40
CA LYS A 89 -32.91 7.12 -0.37
C LYS A 89 -32.62 6.99 -1.88
N GLU A 90 -33.48 6.27 -2.59
CA GLU A 90 -33.41 6.09 -4.05
C GLU A 90 -33.34 7.42 -4.82
N CYS A 91 -33.88 8.53 -4.30
CA CYS A 91 -33.78 9.83 -4.97
C CYS A 91 -32.34 10.36 -5.12
N LEU A 92 -31.38 9.80 -4.38
CA LEU A 92 -29.95 10.15 -4.45
C LEU A 92 -29.26 9.57 -5.69
N CYS A 93 -29.83 8.56 -6.36
CA CYS A 93 -29.22 7.97 -7.56
C CYS A 93 -29.25 8.89 -8.79
N ASN A 94 -29.97 10.00 -8.74
CA ASN A 94 -30.09 10.94 -9.86
C ASN A 94 -28.79 11.71 -10.16
N ASN A 95 -27.85 11.76 -9.22
CA ASN A 95 -26.56 12.43 -9.41
C ASN A 95 -25.40 11.44 -9.24
N THR A 96 -24.85 10.98 -10.37
CA THR A 96 -23.74 10.00 -10.39
C THR A 96 -22.49 10.49 -9.66
N GLU A 97 -22.20 11.79 -9.66
CA GLU A 97 -21.04 12.32 -8.93
C GLU A 97 -21.20 12.19 -7.42
N GLU A 98 -22.43 12.38 -6.91
CA GLU A 98 -22.76 12.17 -5.50
C GLU A 98 -22.63 10.69 -5.10
N VAL A 99 -23.16 9.80 -5.94
CA VAL A 99 -23.06 8.34 -5.73
C VAL A 99 -21.60 7.89 -5.79
N LEU A 100 -20.80 8.41 -6.71
CA LEU A 100 -19.37 8.11 -6.81
C LEU A 100 -18.60 8.61 -5.58
N ALA A 101 -18.88 9.83 -5.10
CA ALA A 101 -18.26 10.34 -3.88
C ALA A 101 -18.61 9.47 -2.66
N LEU A 102 -19.86 9.02 -2.55
CA LEU A 102 -20.32 8.11 -1.50
C LEU A 102 -19.60 6.75 -1.58
N TYR A 103 -19.49 6.19 -2.79
CA TYR A 103 -18.73 4.96 -3.03
C TYR A 103 -17.29 5.10 -2.53
N GLU A 104 -16.58 6.15 -2.94
CA GLU A 104 -15.19 6.38 -2.54
C GLU A 104 -15.02 6.60 -1.03
N ALA A 105 -15.97 7.28 -0.39
CA ALA A 105 -15.97 7.49 1.06
C ALA A 105 -16.23 6.20 1.84
N SER A 106 -17.03 5.28 1.29
CA SER A 106 -17.38 4.02 1.94
C SER A 106 -16.17 3.12 2.20
N PHE A 107 -15.08 3.25 1.44
CA PHE A 107 -13.84 2.47 1.65
C PHE A 107 -13.01 2.91 2.86
N LEU A 108 -13.41 3.99 3.54
CA LEU A 108 -12.81 4.46 4.79
C LEU A 108 -13.58 3.94 6.03
N LEU A 109 -14.42 2.91 5.86
CA LEU A 109 -15.14 2.28 6.97
C LEU A 109 -14.19 1.60 7.97
N ILE A 110 -14.67 1.45 9.20
CA ILE A 110 -14.12 0.52 10.21
C ILE A 110 -15.15 -0.56 10.54
N GLU A 111 -14.70 -1.64 11.18
CA GLU A 111 -15.57 -2.77 11.55
C GLU A 111 -16.75 -2.31 12.43
N GLY A 112 -17.96 -2.74 12.06
CA GLY A 112 -19.21 -2.36 12.74
C GLY A 112 -19.93 -1.13 12.17
N GLU A 113 -19.41 -0.49 11.13
CA GLU A 113 -20.07 0.64 10.46
C GLU A 113 -21.06 0.21 9.36
N SER A 114 -22.22 -0.32 9.78
CA SER A 114 -23.25 -0.82 8.88
C SER A 114 -23.80 0.20 7.88
N ILE A 115 -23.82 1.51 8.22
CA ILE A 115 -24.28 2.56 7.30
C ILE A 115 -23.33 2.70 6.12
N LEU A 116 -22.02 2.58 6.34
CA LEU A 116 -21.03 2.65 5.25
C LEU A 116 -20.96 1.36 4.44
N GLU A 117 -21.26 0.22 5.05
CA GLU A 117 -21.47 -1.04 4.32
C GLU A 117 -22.66 -0.91 3.35
N GLU A 118 -23.79 -0.40 3.83
CA GLU A 118 -24.97 -0.15 2.99
C GLU A 118 -24.70 0.94 1.95
N ALA A 119 -23.98 2.00 2.29
CA ALA A 119 -23.58 3.04 1.35
C ALA A 119 -22.78 2.48 0.18
N ARG A 120 -21.87 1.54 0.46
CA ARG A 120 -21.08 0.84 -0.55
C ARG A 120 -21.96 -0.05 -1.43
N HIS A 121 -22.89 -0.80 -0.84
CA HIS A 121 -23.82 -1.65 -1.58
C HIS A 121 -24.69 -0.82 -2.53
N PHE A 122 -25.37 0.19 -1.99
CA PHE A 122 -26.18 1.15 -2.74
C PHE A 122 -25.39 1.78 -3.88
N ALA A 123 -24.23 2.37 -3.59
CA ALA A 123 -23.45 3.07 -4.60
C ALA A 123 -22.92 2.14 -5.69
N THR A 124 -22.44 0.94 -5.34
CA THR A 124 -21.97 -0.06 -6.32
C THR A 124 -23.07 -0.43 -7.31
N LYS A 125 -24.30 -0.69 -6.81
CA LYS A 125 -25.45 -1.02 -7.65
C LYS A 125 -25.77 0.10 -8.64
N HIS A 126 -25.90 1.33 -8.15
CA HIS A 126 -26.26 2.47 -9.01
C HIS A 126 -25.16 2.90 -9.98
N LEU A 127 -23.89 2.75 -9.61
CA LEU A 127 -22.76 3.02 -10.51
C LEU A 127 -22.67 2.01 -11.65
N ASN A 128 -22.89 0.72 -11.39
CA ASN A 128 -22.98 -0.30 -12.44
C ASN A 128 -24.14 -0.01 -13.40
N ASP A 129 -25.34 0.25 -12.85
CA ASP A 129 -26.52 0.65 -13.62
C ASP A 129 -26.27 1.88 -14.51
N TYR A 130 -25.52 2.87 -14.00
CA TYR A 130 -25.16 4.07 -14.75
C TYR A 130 -24.24 3.76 -15.92
N VAL A 131 -23.20 2.94 -15.70
CA VAL A 131 -22.24 2.55 -16.74
C VAL A 131 -22.92 1.82 -17.90
N GLU A 132 -23.91 0.98 -17.61
CA GLU A 132 -24.66 0.24 -18.64
C GLU A 132 -25.57 1.15 -19.48
N LYS A 133 -26.12 2.21 -18.88
CA LYS A 133 -27.20 3.03 -19.49
C LYS A 133 -26.70 4.36 -20.06
N SER A 134 -25.60 4.89 -19.56
CA SER A 134 -25.12 6.24 -19.89
C SER A 134 -24.32 6.29 -21.19
N LYS A 135 -24.34 7.47 -21.83
CA LYS A 135 -23.52 7.79 -23.02
C LYS A 135 -22.34 8.71 -22.69
N ASP A 136 -22.19 9.16 -21.44
CA ASP A 136 -21.06 9.99 -21.02
C ASP A 136 -19.81 9.15 -20.86
N GLN A 137 -18.98 9.13 -21.90
CA GLN A 137 -17.77 8.30 -21.94
C GLN A 137 -16.76 8.69 -20.85
N ASN A 138 -16.66 9.97 -20.50
CA ASN A 138 -15.68 10.44 -19.51
C ASN A 138 -16.10 10.04 -18.10
N LEU A 139 -17.37 10.29 -17.75
CA LEU A 139 -17.88 9.90 -16.43
C LEU A 139 -17.93 8.37 -16.29
N CYS A 140 -18.33 7.63 -17.34
CA CYS A 140 -18.27 6.18 -17.33
C CYS A 140 -16.85 5.65 -17.13
N ALA A 141 -15.83 6.26 -17.75
CA ALA A 141 -14.44 5.86 -17.52
C ALA A 141 -14.01 6.09 -16.06
N MET A 142 -14.40 7.22 -15.46
CA MET A 142 -14.12 7.51 -14.04
C MET A 142 -14.82 6.54 -13.10
N VAL A 143 -16.08 6.21 -13.38
CA VAL A 143 -16.87 5.24 -12.59
C VAL A 143 -16.29 3.84 -12.73
N ASN A 144 -15.99 3.37 -13.94
CA ASN A 144 -15.34 2.07 -14.16
C ASN A 144 -14.01 1.96 -13.43
N HIS A 145 -13.20 3.02 -13.46
CA HIS A 145 -11.93 3.04 -12.75
C HIS A 145 -12.10 2.98 -11.21
N ALA A 146 -13.17 3.58 -10.67
CA ALA A 146 -13.54 3.45 -9.25
C ALA A 146 -14.02 2.04 -8.88
N LEU A 147 -14.86 1.45 -9.72
CA LEU A 147 -15.37 0.09 -9.53
C LEU A 147 -14.26 -0.97 -9.63
N GLU A 148 -13.23 -0.74 -10.45
CA GLU A 148 -12.05 -1.60 -10.54
C GLU A 148 -11.19 -1.51 -9.28
N LEU A 149 -10.85 -0.29 -8.85
CA LEU A 149 -10.09 -0.06 -7.63
C LEU A 149 -10.48 1.31 -7.04
N PRO A 150 -11.02 1.37 -5.81
CA PRO A 150 -11.41 2.64 -5.19
C PRO A 150 -10.18 3.52 -4.94
N LEU A 151 -10.35 4.83 -4.99
CA LEU A 151 -9.28 5.83 -4.85
C LEU A 151 -8.43 5.62 -3.59
N HIS A 152 -9.05 5.20 -2.48
CA HIS A 152 -8.33 4.92 -1.24
C HIS A 152 -7.28 3.80 -1.37
N TRP A 153 -7.45 2.89 -2.34
CA TRP A 153 -6.54 1.76 -2.58
C TRP A 153 -5.59 1.99 -3.76
N ARG A 154 -5.66 3.14 -4.45
CA ARG A 154 -4.85 3.41 -5.65
C ARG A 154 -3.45 3.92 -5.32
N MET A 155 -2.50 3.57 -6.20
CA MET A 155 -1.16 4.16 -6.23
C MET A 155 -1.21 5.57 -6.82
N ILE A 156 -0.55 6.53 -6.16
CA ILE A 156 -0.69 7.96 -6.45
C ILE A 156 0.17 8.44 -7.64
N ARG A 157 1.28 7.78 -7.98
CA ARG A 157 2.16 8.23 -9.08
C ARG A 157 2.84 7.08 -9.82
N LEU A 158 3.00 7.23 -11.14
CA LEU A 158 3.81 6.35 -12.00
C LEU A 158 4.79 7.20 -12.80
N GLU A 159 5.95 7.51 -12.23
CA GLU A 159 7.07 8.10 -12.98
C GLU A 159 8.35 7.28 -12.77
N ALA A 160 8.73 6.52 -13.81
CA ALA A 160 9.78 5.50 -13.69
C ALA A 160 10.94 5.59 -14.68
N ARG A 161 10.87 6.45 -15.72
CA ARG A 161 11.74 6.31 -16.90
C ARG A 161 13.24 6.39 -16.60
N TRP A 162 13.71 7.41 -15.87
CA TRP A 162 15.15 7.60 -15.60
C TRP A 162 15.73 6.59 -14.61
N PHE A 163 14.91 6.15 -13.65
CA PHE A 163 15.34 5.23 -12.60
C PHE A 163 15.51 3.80 -13.10
N ILE A 164 14.72 3.39 -14.10
CA ILE A 164 14.80 2.05 -14.71
C ILE A 164 16.23 1.75 -15.18
N ASP A 165 16.90 2.68 -15.86
CA ASP A 165 18.25 2.46 -16.40
C ASP A 165 19.30 2.25 -15.29
N VAL A 166 19.19 3.01 -14.19
CA VAL A 166 20.09 2.91 -13.04
C VAL A 166 19.93 1.57 -12.32
N TYR A 167 18.70 1.09 -12.12
CA TYR A 167 18.47 -0.21 -11.49
C TYR A 167 18.82 -1.37 -12.41
N ALA A 168 18.55 -1.27 -13.71
CA ALA A 168 18.96 -2.28 -14.69
C ALA A 168 20.49 -2.44 -14.71
N TRP A 169 21.24 -1.35 -14.61
CA TRP A 169 22.70 -1.41 -14.48
C TRP A 169 23.13 -2.10 -13.17
N TRP A 170 22.56 -1.70 -12.04
CA TRP A 170 22.87 -2.34 -10.75
C TRP A 170 22.56 -3.84 -10.79
N TRP A 171 21.41 -4.23 -11.34
CA TRP A 171 21.00 -5.63 -11.45
C TRP A 171 21.95 -6.47 -12.32
N LYS A 172 22.43 -5.92 -13.44
CA LYS A 172 23.47 -6.57 -14.24
C LYS A 172 24.77 -6.72 -13.47
N SER A 173 25.14 -5.73 -12.66
CA SER A 173 26.39 -5.77 -11.89
C SER A 173 26.42 -6.83 -10.78
N THR A 174 25.26 -7.31 -10.32
CA THR A 174 25.20 -8.39 -9.32
C THR A 174 25.43 -9.78 -9.94
N GLY A 175 25.36 -9.92 -11.26
CA GLY A 175 25.36 -11.22 -11.94
C GLY A 175 24.07 -12.03 -11.75
N LEU A 176 23.13 -11.59 -10.91
CA LEU A 176 21.86 -12.29 -10.68
C LEU A 176 20.95 -12.25 -11.92
N GLY A 177 21.05 -11.21 -12.74
CA GLY A 177 20.31 -11.10 -14.00
C GLY A 177 20.73 -12.11 -15.08
N GLU A 178 21.83 -12.85 -14.88
CA GLU A 178 22.29 -13.90 -15.78
C GLU A 178 21.77 -15.29 -15.38
N LEU A 179 21.15 -15.41 -14.19
CA LEU A 179 20.57 -16.65 -13.71
C LEU A 179 19.25 -16.93 -14.44
N SER A 180 19.18 -18.06 -15.16
CA SER A 180 18.04 -18.40 -16.02
C SER A 180 16.70 -18.52 -15.30
N PHE A 181 16.70 -18.76 -13.99
CA PHE A 181 15.50 -18.85 -13.15
C PHE A 181 15.08 -17.51 -12.55
N ALA A 182 15.98 -16.51 -12.50
CA ALA A 182 15.68 -15.19 -11.97
C ALA A 182 14.99 -14.35 -13.05
N ARG A 183 13.68 -14.12 -12.92
CA ARG A 183 12.97 -13.21 -13.83
C ARG A 183 13.51 -11.79 -13.68
N ASP A 184 13.72 -11.06 -14.78
CA ASP A 184 14.10 -9.64 -14.75
C ASP A 184 12.92 -8.78 -14.27
N ARG A 185 12.71 -8.76 -12.95
CA ARG A 185 11.62 -8.06 -12.26
C ARG A 185 12.07 -6.78 -11.59
N VAL A 186 13.20 -6.22 -12.01
CA VAL A 186 13.75 -5.01 -11.39
C VAL A 186 12.83 -3.81 -11.60
N VAL A 187 12.26 -3.70 -12.80
CA VAL A 187 11.26 -2.66 -13.12
C VAL A 187 10.00 -2.85 -12.29
N GLU A 188 9.49 -4.07 -12.19
CA GLU A 188 8.32 -4.39 -11.35
C GLU A 188 8.57 -4.03 -9.88
N SER A 189 9.73 -4.45 -9.35
CA SER A 189 10.20 -4.14 -7.99
C SER A 189 10.30 -2.64 -7.75
N PHE A 190 10.75 -1.87 -8.75
CA PHE A 190 10.80 -0.43 -8.67
C PHE A 190 9.40 0.19 -8.64
N LEU A 191 8.50 -0.28 -9.50
CA LEU A 191 7.11 0.19 -9.53
C LEU A 191 6.40 -0.03 -8.18
N TRP A 192 6.64 -1.17 -7.52
CA TRP A 192 6.15 -1.40 -6.14
C TRP A 192 6.61 -0.31 -5.17
N THR A 193 7.90 0.09 -5.23
CA THR A 193 8.42 1.14 -4.33
C THR A 193 7.91 2.54 -4.64
N VAL A 194 7.66 2.85 -5.91
CA VAL A 194 7.04 4.11 -6.33
C VAL A 194 5.60 4.17 -5.86
N GLY A 195 4.85 3.08 -6.02
CA GLY A 195 3.49 2.96 -5.50
C GLY A 195 3.40 3.20 -4.00
N ALA A 196 4.35 2.64 -3.24
CA ALA A 196 4.38 2.78 -1.78
C ALA A 196 4.90 4.12 -1.28
N THR A 197 5.89 4.73 -1.95
CA THR A 197 6.53 6.00 -1.52
C THR A 197 7.11 6.73 -2.73
N PHE A 198 6.33 7.59 -3.37
CA PHE A 198 6.75 8.30 -4.59
C PHE A 198 7.47 9.63 -4.32
N GLU A 199 7.45 10.14 -3.09
CA GLU A 199 7.89 11.49 -2.74
C GLU A 199 9.41 11.66 -2.96
N PRO A 200 9.89 12.73 -3.63
CA PRO A 200 11.29 12.86 -4.03
C PRO A 200 12.32 12.71 -2.89
N GLN A 201 12.00 13.20 -1.69
CA GLN A 201 12.86 13.12 -0.50
C GLN A 201 13.17 11.68 -0.06
N PHE A 202 12.31 10.71 -0.41
CA PHE A 202 12.51 9.30 -0.08
C PHE A 202 13.24 8.51 -1.17
N GLY A 203 14.00 9.20 -2.05
CA GLY A 203 14.74 8.57 -3.14
C GLY A 203 15.73 7.48 -2.70
N TYR A 204 16.43 7.68 -1.58
CA TYR A 204 17.32 6.65 -1.02
C TYR A 204 16.52 5.43 -0.53
N LYS A 205 15.40 5.64 0.16
CA LYS A 205 14.51 4.57 0.61
C LYS A 205 13.99 3.74 -0.57
N ARG A 206 13.46 4.39 -1.61
CA ARG A 206 13.04 3.70 -2.84
C ARG A 206 14.16 2.83 -3.38
N ARG A 207 15.37 3.38 -3.51
CA ARG A 207 16.52 2.65 -4.03
C ARG A 207 16.87 1.40 -3.26
N MET A 208 16.96 1.52 -1.94
CA MET A 208 17.31 0.36 -1.10
C MET A 208 16.19 -0.69 -1.13
N VAL A 209 14.93 -0.27 -1.03
CA VAL A 209 13.79 -1.20 -1.02
C VAL A 209 13.57 -1.87 -2.38
N THR A 210 13.82 -1.20 -3.51
CA THR A 210 13.76 -1.81 -4.84
C THR A 210 14.77 -2.96 -4.96
N ARG A 211 16.00 -2.75 -4.47
CA ARG A 211 17.04 -3.79 -4.45
C ARG A 211 16.60 -4.98 -3.60
N LEU A 212 16.01 -4.73 -2.43
CA LEU A 212 15.47 -5.78 -1.56
C LEU A 212 14.35 -6.56 -2.25
N TYR A 213 13.39 -5.91 -2.89
CA TYR A 213 12.33 -6.60 -3.65
C TYR A 213 12.89 -7.49 -4.76
N ALA A 214 13.87 -7.01 -5.52
CA ALA A 214 14.52 -7.80 -6.56
C ALA A 214 15.24 -9.04 -5.98
N LEU A 215 15.87 -8.89 -4.82
CA LEU A 215 16.53 -10.00 -4.12
C LEU A 215 15.54 -11.00 -3.54
N ILE A 216 14.47 -10.52 -2.88
CA ILE A 216 13.40 -11.35 -2.32
C ILE A 216 12.76 -12.18 -3.41
N THR A 217 12.38 -11.57 -4.53
CA THR A 217 11.79 -12.29 -5.67
C THR A 217 12.76 -13.29 -6.30
N THR A 218 14.07 -13.04 -6.25
CA THR A 218 15.07 -13.99 -6.74
C THR A 218 15.23 -15.17 -5.80
N ILE A 219 15.29 -14.92 -4.50
CA ILE A 219 15.34 -15.98 -3.47
C ILE A 219 14.05 -16.80 -3.48
N ASP A 220 12.89 -16.16 -3.66
CA ASP A 220 11.61 -16.84 -3.83
C ASP A 220 11.65 -17.84 -5.01
N ASN A 221 12.19 -17.44 -6.17
CA ASN A 221 12.40 -18.39 -7.29
C ASN A 221 13.41 -19.51 -6.96
N VAL A 222 14.39 -19.26 -6.09
CA VAL A 222 15.28 -20.31 -5.58
C VAL A 222 14.48 -21.34 -4.79
N TYR A 223 13.59 -20.93 -3.89
CA TYR A 223 12.77 -21.85 -3.09
C TYR A 223 11.66 -22.55 -3.90
N ASP A 224 11.02 -21.86 -4.84
CA ASP A 224 9.83 -22.36 -5.52
C ASP A 224 10.11 -23.14 -6.82
N VAL A 225 11.18 -22.79 -7.53
CA VAL A 225 11.41 -23.29 -8.91
C VAL A 225 12.73 -24.03 -9.05
N ASN A 226 13.81 -23.54 -8.45
CA ASN A 226 15.16 -24.00 -8.81
C ASN A 226 15.83 -24.92 -7.77
N GLY A 227 15.69 -24.62 -6.48
CA GLY A 227 16.42 -25.29 -5.41
C GLY A 227 15.92 -26.70 -5.13
N THR A 228 16.84 -27.62 -4.91
CA THR A 228 16.53 -28.96 -4.38
C THR A 228 16.34 -28.91 -2.86
N LEU A 229 15.63 -29.88 -2.28
CA LEU A 229 15.35 -29.88 -0.84
C LEU A 229 16.65 -29.79 0.00
N ASP A 230 17.67 -30.59 -0.34
CA ASP A 230 18.95 -30.60 0.36
C ASP A 230 19.67 -29.24 0.26
N GLU A 231 19.64 -28.60 -0.92
CA GLU A 231 20.21 -27.26 -1.10
C GLU A 231 19.42 -26.19 -0.33
N LEU A 232 18.09 -26.29 -0.27
CA LEU A 232 17.23 -25.36 0.44
C LEU A 232 17.39 -25.50 1.96
N GLU A 233 17.58 -26.71 2.49
CA GLU A 233 17.92 -26.93 3.89
C GLU A 233 19.25 -26.26 4.24
N LEU A 234 20.27 -26.42 3.40
CA LEU A 234 21.55 -25.72 3.57
C LEU A 234 21.41 -24.20 3.46
N PHE A 235 20.63 -23.71 2.50
CA PHE A 235 20.40 -22.27 2.33
C PHE A 235 19.68 -21.66 3.52
N THR A 236 18.73 -22.41 4.10
CA THR A 236 18.00 -22.05 5.31
C THR A 236 18.93 -22.06 6.53
N ASP A 237 19.89 -22.97 6.62
CA ASP A 237 20.88 -22.98 7.71
C ASP A 237 21.87 -21.80 7.65
N VAL A 238 22.14 -21.29 6.43
CA VAL A 238 22.94 -20.08 6.20
C VAL A 238 22.21 -18.80 6.64
N GLU A 239 20.90 -18.88 6.97
CA GLU A 239 20.11 -17.78 7.57
C GLU A 239 20.63 -17.32 8.94
N ARG A 240 21.60 -18.03 9.55
CA ARG A 240 22.35 -17.55 10.73
C ARG A 240 23.27 -16.36 10.43
N TRP A 241 23.29 -15.87 9.19
CA TRP A 241 24.11 -14.75 8.75
C TRP A 241 25.63 -15.01 8.88
N ASP A 242 26.02 -16.28 8.83
CA ASP A 242 27.42 -16.72 8.82
C ASP A 242 27.93 -16.85 7.38
N ILE A 243 28.81 -15.94 6.98
CA ILE A 243 29.41 -15.91 5.65
C ILE A 243 30.19 -17.20 5.37
N ASN A 244 30.78 -17.83 6.39
CA ASN A 244 31.62 -19.01 6.21
C ASN A 244 30.79 -20.25 5.85
N ALA A 245 29.51 -20.28 6.25
CA ALA A 245 28.62 -21.39 5.92
C ALA A 245 28.25 -21.45 4.42
N MET A 246 28.50 -20.36 3.67
CA MET A 246 28.26 -20.33 2.22
C MET A 246 29.13 -21.27 1.41
N GLU A 247 30.29 -21.70 1.91
CA GLU A 247 31.21 -22.57 1.16
C GLU A 247 30.55 -23.88 0.72
N GLN A 248 29.51 -24.30 1.45
CA GLN A 248 28.74 -25.52 1.19
C GLN A 248 27.61 -25.32 0.17
N LEU A 249 27.29 -24.06 -0.19
CA LEU A 249 26.20 -23.74 -1.10
C LEU A 249 26.64 -23.81 -2.56
N PRO A 250 25.73 -24.12 -3.49
CA PRO A 250 25.96 -23.92 -4.93
C PRO A 250 26.29 -22.46 -5.26
N HIS A 251 27.09 -22.24 -6.31
CA HIS A 251 27.54 -20.89 -6.71
C HIS A 251 26.40 -19.87 -6.87
N TYR A 252 25.25 -20.27 -7.44
CA TYR A 252 24.12 -19.36 -7.62
C TYR A 252 23.49 -18.94 -6.28
N MET A 253 23.43 -19.84 -5.29
CA MET A 253 22.94 -19.55 -3.95
C MET A 253 23.92 -18.66 -3.19
N GLN A 254 25.22 -18.92 -3.31
CA GLN A 254 26.26 -18.04 -2.76
C GLN A 254 26.09 -16.60 -3.28
N LEU A 255 25.86 -16.44 -4.59
CA LEU A 255 25.64 -15.14 -5.21
C LEU A 255 24.39 -14.44 -4.65
N CYS A 256 23.27 -15.16 -4.52
CA CYS A 256 22.04 -14.65 -3.91
C CYS A 256 22.27 -14.17 -2.46
N PHE A 257 22.85 -15.03 -1.62
CA PHE A 257 23.10 -14.72 -0.22
C PHE A 257 24.08 -13.56 -0.06
N LEU A 258 25.22 -13.58 -0.77
CA LEU A 258 26.22 -12.53 -0.65
C LEU A 258 25.70 -11.17 -1.12
N THR A 259 24.87 -11.16 -2.18
CA THR A 259 24.23 -9.92 -2.65
C THR A 259 23.21 -9.39 -1.64
N LEU A 260 22.42 -10.27 -1.02
CA LEU A 260 21.52 -9.90 0.08
C LEU A 260 22.31 -9.35 1.28
N TYR A 261 23.36 -10.06 1.68
CA TYR A 261 24.22 -9.68 2.80
C TYR A 261 24.82 -8.29 2.62
N ASN A 262 25.41 -8.04 1.45
CA ASN A 262 26.02 -6.77 1.12
C ASN A 262 24.97 -5.65 1.08
N SER A 263 23.78 -5.90 0.52
CA SER A 263 22.69 -4.92 0.46
C SER A 263 22.20 -4.55 1.86
N ILE A 264 21.99 -5.52 2.74
CA ILE A 264 21.55 -5.28 4.12
C ILE A 264 22.65 -4.58 4.93
N SER A 265 23.90 -4.92 4.71
CA SER A 265 25.05 -4.27 5.35
C SER A 265 25.19 -2.81 4.93
N GLU A 266 25.00 -2.51 3.63
CA GLU A 266 24.98 -1.14 3.10
C GLU A 266 23.86 -0.32 3.76
N ILE A 267 22.66 -0.88 3.88
CA ILE A 267 21.52 -0.22 4.53
C ILE A 267 21.85 0.07 6.00
N ALA A 268 22.32 -0.93 6.74
CA ALA A 268 22.65 -0.81 8.16
C ALA A 268 23.76 0.22 8.40
N PHE A 269 24.79 0.23 7.56
CA PHE A 269 25.89 1.20 7.62
C PHE A 269 25.37 2.63 7.45
N ASN A 270 24.52 2.87 6.45
CA ASN A 270 23.97 4.20 6.20
C ASN A 270 23.07 4.67 7.36
N ILE A 271 22.24 3.78 7.93
CA ILE A 271 21.43 4.10 9.11
C ILE A 271 22.31 4.46 10.31
N LEU A 272 23.39 3.70 10.55
CA LEU A 272 24.33 4.00 11.63
C LEU A 272 25.02 5.36 11.39
N LYS A 273 25.44 5.64 10.16
CA LYS A 273 26.12 6.88 9.79
C LYS A 273 25.22 8.11 9.92
N GLU A 274 23.98 8.02 9.43
CA GLU A 274 23.06 9.17 9.37
C GLU A 274 22.25 9.37 10.65
N LYS A 275 21.93 8.28 11.36
CA LYS A 275 21.01 8.28 12.51
C LYS A 275 21.66 7.83 13.81
N GLY A 276 22.92 7.39 13.79
CA GLY A 276 23.64 6.93 14.97
C GLY A 276 23.09 5.62 15.57
N PHE A 277 22.27 4.88 14.82
CA PHE A 277 21.57 3.69 15.33
C PHE A 277 22.04 2.40 14.67
N ASN A 278 22.28 1.36 15.47
CA ASN A 278 22.64 0.03 14.97
C ASN A 278 21.38 -0.79 14.66
N SER A 279 20.95 -0.78 13.40
CA SER A 279 19.75 -1.49 12.93
C SER A 279 20.01 -2.94 12.51
N VAL A 280 21.25 -3.43 12.56
CA VAL A 280 21.65 -4.75 12.00
C VAL A 280 20.74 -5.87 12.51
N ARG A 281 20.47 -5.90 13.83
CA ARG A 281 19.60 -6.91 14.44
C ARG A 281 18.19 -6.95 13.83
N TYR A 282 17.63 -5.79 13.49
CA TYR A 282 16.27 -5.68 13.00
C TYR A 282 16.16 -6.01 11.51
N LEU A 283 17.16 -5.59 10.72
CA LEU A 283 17.18 -5.82 9.27
C LEU A 283 17.49 -7.29 8.93
N LYS A 284 18.14 -8.02 9.84
CA LYS A 284 18.44 -9.44 9.71
C LYS A 284 17.30 -10.37 10.12
N ARG A 285 16.17 -9.83 10.59
CA ARG A 285 15.06 -10.64 11.14
C ARG A 285 14.42 -11.52 10.05
N GLU A 286 14.33 -12.81 10.38
CA GLU A 286 14.04 -13.94 9.51
C GLU A 286 12.80 -13.76 8.62
N ALA A 287 12.94 -14.04 7.33
CA ALA A 287 11.86 -14.58 6.52
C ALA A 287 11.95 -16.10 6.66
N LYS A 288 11.11 -16.70 7.51
CA LYS A 288 11.10 -18.17 7.65
C LYS A 288 10.53 -18.77 6.37
N TRP A 289 11.40 -19.30 5.51
CA TRP A 289 10.97 -20.04 4.31
C TRP A 289 10.68 -21.49 4.68
N TYR A 290 9.55 -22.02 4.20
CA TYR A 290 9.02 -23.30 4.65
C TYR A 290 8.91 -24.29 3.49
N CYS A 291 9.73 -25.33 3.51
CA CYS A 291 9.66 -26.43 2.56
C CYS A 291 9.05 -27.67 3.22
N LYS A 292 7.72 -27.80 3.24
CA LYS A 292 7.07 -29.09 3.52
C LYS A 292 5.99 -29.39 2.49
N ARG A 293 5.98 -30.63 1.99
CA ARG A 293 4.92 -31.17 1.12
C ARG A 293 3.70 -31.55 1.94
N TYR A 294 3.02 -30.56 2.50
CA TYR A 294 1.77 -30.71 3.24
C TYR A 294 0.81 -29.60 2.83
N THR A 295 -0.48 -29.92 2.75
CA THR A 295 -1.53 -28.93 2.47
C THR A 295 -2.04 -28.35 3.79
N PRO A 296 -1.73 -27.09 4.13
CA PRO A 296 -2.20 -26.49 5.36
C PRO A 296 -3.70 -26.21 5.36
N SER A 297 -4.31 -26.16 6.55
CA SER A 297 -5.62 -25.52 6.72
C SER A 297 -5.53 -24.01 6.44
N LEU A 298 -6.66 -23.34 6.19
CA LEU A 298 -6.69 -21.90 5.92
C LEU A 298 -6.05 -21.08 7.07
N LEU A 299 -6.30 -21.45 8.32
CA LEU A 299 -5.74 -20.75 9.48
C LEU A 299 -4.22 -20.99 9.61
N GLU A 300 -3.76 -22.22 9.38
CA GLU A 300 -2.33 -22.53 9.35
C GLU A 300 -1.61 -21.80 8.22
N TYR A 301 -2.23 -21.75 7.04
CA TYR A 301 -1.73 -21.00 5.90
C TYR A 301 -1.63 -19.52 6.23
N LEU A 302 -2.75 -18.89 6.62
CA LEU A 302 -2.78 -17.45 6.92
C LEU A 302 -1.82 -17.08 8.04
N GLY A 303 -1.64 -17.92 9.05
CA GLY A 303 -0.68 -17.70 10.14
C GLY A 303 0.79 -17.62 9.68
N ASN A 304 1.13 -18.23 8.55
CA ASN A 304 2.49 -18.19 7.98
C ASN A 304 2.59 -17.27 6.74
N ALA A 305 1.53 -17.17 5.95
CA ALA A 305 1.54 -16.55 4.63
C ALA A 305 1.84 -15.03 4.67
N TRP A 306 1.41 -14.34 5.73
CA TRP A 306 1.73 -12.91 5.93
C TRP A 306 3.21 -12.68 6.27
N ILE A 307 3.90 -13.69 6.81
CA ILE A 307 5.35 -13.62 7.06
C ILE A 307 6.11 -13.93 5.77
N THR A 308 5.73 -15.00 5.08
CA THR A 308 6.45 -15.49 3.89
C THR A 308 6.32 -14.57 2.68
N ILE A 309 5.28 -13.72 2.60
CA ILE A 309 5.19 -12.68 1.57
C ILE A 309 6.26 -11.58 1.75
N THR A 310 7.03 -11.63 2.84
CA THR A 310 8.12 -10.69 3.16
C THR A 310 7.67 -9.24 3.39
N GLY A 311 6.35 -9.01 3.50
CA GLY A 311 5.75 -7.72 3.84
C GLY A 311 6.30 -7.11 5.15
N PRO A 312 6.37 -7.87 6.27
CA PRO A 312 6.91 -7.37 7.53
C PRO A 312 8.37 -6.93 7.42
N ASN A 313 9.19 -7.71 6.72
CA ASN A 313 10.59 -7.38 6.49
C ASN A 313 10.73 -6.05 5.73
N ILE A 314 10.01 -5.88 4.61
CA ILE A 314 10.03 -4.63 3.84
C ILE A 314 9.56 -3.42 4.66
N LEU A 315 8.55 -3.59 5.53
CA LEU A 315 8.07 -2.53 6.41
C LEU A 315 9.10 -2.13 7.45
N VAL A 316 9.79 -3.09 8.07
CA VAL A 316 10.91 -2.83 9.00
C VAL A 316 12.03 -2.07 8.30
N HIS A 317 12.45 -2.51 7.12
CA HIS A 317 13.45 -1.81 6.31
C HIS A 317 12.99 -0.38 5.98
N SER A 318 11.74 -0.21 5.59
CA SER A 318 11.15 1.10 5.27
C SER A 318 11.13 2.04 6.47
N TYR A 319 10.75 1.55 7.65
CA TYR A 319 10.75 2.32 8.90
C TYR A 319 12.14 2.89 9.19
N PHE A 320 13.18 2.05 9.18
CA PHE A 320 14.53 2.52 9.47
C PHE A 320 15.10 3.46 8.41
N LEU A 321 14.65 3.36 7.15
CA LEU A 321 15.09 4.26 6.08
C LEU A 321 14.40 5.62 6.18
N VAL A 322 13.13 5.69 6.59
CA VAL A 322 12.34 6.93 6.62
C VAL A 322 12.43 7.66 7.96
N THR A 323 12.25 6.95 9.07
CA THR A 323 12.00 7.57 10.38
C THR A 323 13.26 8.22 10.96
N ASN A 324 13.16 9.47 11.41
CA ASN A 324 14.21 10.19 12.14
C ASN A 324 13.57 11.25 13.06
N PRO A 325 13.76 11.20 14.39
CA PRO A 325 14.54 10.23 15.15
C PRO A 325 13.84 8.86 15.27
N ILE A 326 14.62 7.80 15.46
CA ILE A 326 14.12 6.47 15.80
C ILE A 326 13.67 6.51 17.26
N THR A 327 12.43 6.08 17.53
CA THR A 327 11.81 6.16 18.86
C THR A 327 11.84 4.82 19.58
N LYS A 328 11.91 4.85 20.92
CA LYS A 328 11.97 3.62 21.72
C LYS A 328 10.66 2.83 21.62
N GLU A 329 9.54 3.53 21.62
CA GLU A 329 8.19 2.96 21.52
C GLU A 329 8.01 2.17 20.22
N ALA A 330 8.56 2.70 19.11
CA ALA A 330 8.53 1.99 17.83
C ALA A 330 9.44 0.75 17.84
N LEU A 331 10.58 0.79 18.53
CA LEU A 331 11.45 -0.38 18.67
C LEU A 331 10.79 -1.48 19.52
N GLU A 332 10.10 -1.10 20.60
CA GLU A 332 9.33 -2.02 21.44
C GLU A 332 8.22 -2.70 20.63
N LEU A 333 7.48 -1.94 19.81
CA LEU A 333 6.51 -2.48 18.85
C LEU A 333 7.16 -3.40 17.81
N LEU A 334 8.34 -3.05 17.29
CA LEU A 334 9.05 -3.93 16.36
C LEU A 334 9.57 -5.19 17.07
N GLU A 335 9.79 -5.21 18.38
CA GLU A 335 10.19 -6.41 19.11
C GLU A 335 9.01 -7.32 19.47
N GLU A 336 7.78 -6.80 19.48
CA GLU A 336 6.60 -7.64 19.55
C GLU A 336 6.55 -8.63 18.38
N TYR A 337 6.11 -9.84 18.71
CA TYR A 337 6.13 -10.97 17.78
C TYR A 337 5.14 -10.76 16.62
N ASP A 338 4.12 -9.90 16.80
CA ASP A 338 3.05 -9.69 15.82
C ASP A 338 2.34 -8.32 15.94
N PRO A 339 2.93 -7.21 15.46
CA PRO A 339 2.28 -5.90 15.54
C PRO A 339 1.10 -5.86 14.56
N ASP A 340 -0.11 -5.64 15.06
CA ASP A 340 -1.35 -5.73 14.27
C ASP A 340 -1.27 -4.99 12.94
N ILE A 341 -0.75 -3.75 12.93
CA ILE A 341 -0.62 -2.95 11.71
C ILE A 341 0.28 -3.60 10.66
N ILE A 342 1.40 -4.19 11.08
CA ILE A 342 2.33 -4.88 10.18
C ILE A 342 1.68 -6.14 9.63
N ARG A 343 0.98 -6.89 10.49
CA ARG A 343 0.24 -8.09 10.10
C ARG A 343 -0.85 -7.80 9.09
N TRP A 344 -1.70 -6.79 9.34
CA TRP A 344 -2.80 -6.44 8.44
C TRP A 344 -2.30 -6.00 7.07
N ILE A 345 -1.28 -5.13 7.03
CA ILE A 345 -0.67 -4.72 5.75
C ILE A 345 -0.10 -5.93 5.01
N ALA A 346 0.63 -6.80 5.70
CA ALA A 346 1.21 -7.99 5.09
C ALA A 346 0.15 -9.00 4.60
N LEU A 347 -0.96 -9.16 5.34
CA LEU A 347 -2.10 -9.98 4.91
C LEU A 347 -2.77 -9.43 3.66
N ILE A 348 -2.95 -8.11 3.56
CA ILE A 348 -3.50 -7.48 2.34
C ILE A 348 -2.58 -7.77 1.15
N VAL A 349 -1.26 -7.58 1.31
CA VAL A 349 -0.28 -7.87 0.24
C VAL A 349 -0.31 -9.35 -0.14
N ARG A 350 -0.37 -10.25 0.84
CA ARG A 350 -0.46 -11.70 0.61
C ARG A 350 -1.74 -12.07 -0.15
N LEU A 351 -2.90 -11.66 0.33
CA LEU A 351 -4.19 -12.05 -0.27
C LEU A 351 -4.36 -11.46 -1.68
N THR A 352 -3.91 -10.23 -1.91
CA THR A 352 -3.92 -9.63 -3.26
C THR A 352 -2.95 -10.34 -4.21
N TYR A 353 -1.76 -10.72 -3.73
CA TYR A 353 -0.82 -11.52 -4.50
C TYR A 353 -1.41 -12.90 -4.87
N ASP A 354 -1.99 -13.60 -3.89
CA ASP A 354 -2.60 -14.92 -4.11
C ASP A 354 -3.78 -14.84 -5.09
N LEU A 355 -4.61 -13.80 -5.00
CA LEU A 355 -5.72 -13.57 -5.93
C LEU A 355 -5.20 -13.40 -7.38
N GLY A 356 -4.15 -12.60 -7.58
CA GLY A 356 -3.57 -12.33 -8.90
C GLY A 356 -2.73 -13.46 -9.48
N THR A 357 -2.19 -14.35 -8.64
CA THR A 357 -1.32 -15.46 -9.06
C THR A 357 -2.02 -16.82 -9.11
N SER A 358 -3.15 -16.96 -8.43
CA SER A 358 -3.95 -18.18 -8.49
C SER A 358 -4.50 -18.38 -9.90
N THR A 359 -4.23 -19.55 -10.48
CA THR A 359 -4.67 -19.90 -11.84
C THR A 359 -6.19 -20.01 -11.98
N VAL A 360 -6.93 -19.96 -10.86
CA VAL A 360 -8.39 -20.07 -10.81
C VAL A 360 -9.09 -18.72 -11.03
N CYS A 361 -8.37 -17.59 -10.87
CA CYS A 361 -8.92 -16.24 -11.01
C CYS A 361 -8.32 -15.45 -12.19
N LYS A 362 -8.09 -16.10 -13.35
CA LYS A 362 -7.99 -15.32 -14.60
C LYS A 362 -9.41 -14.94 -15.04
N PRO A 363 -9.81 -13.66 -15.02
CA PRO A 363 -11.00 -13.28 -15.78
C PRO A 363 -10.73 -13.62 -17.24
N PHE A 364 -11.65 -14.38 -17.83
CA PHE A 364 -11.74 -14.60 -19.26
C PHE A 364 -11.83 -13.23 -19.96
N PHE A 365 -10.71 -12.69 -20.40
CA PHE A 365 -10.68 -11.63 -21.41
C PHE A 365 -9.96 -12.18 -22.64
N PRO A 366 -10.71 -12.64 -23.67
CA PRO A 366 -10.12 -12.89 -24.96
C PRO A 366 -9.80 -11.55 -25.63
N ASN A 367 -8.53 -11.35 -25.97
CA ASN A 367 -8.02 -10.37 -26.94
C ASN A 367 -8.55 -8.92 -26.84
N LEU A 368 -7.73 -8.03 -26.28
CA LEU A 368 -7.66 -6.64 -26.72
C LEU A 368 -6.25 -6.36 -27.24
#